data_AF-A0AAW8XV34-F1
#
_entry.id   AF-A0AAW8XV34-F1
#
_cell.length_a   1.000
_cell.length_b   1.000
_cell.length_c   1.000
_cell.angle_alpha   90.00
_cell.angle_beta   90.00
_cell.angle_gamma   90.00
#
_symmetry.space_group_name_H-M   'P 1'
#
loop_
_entity.id
_entity.type
_entity.pdbx_description
1 polymer ?
#
loop_
_entity_poly.entity_id
_entity_poly.type
_entity_poly.pdbx_seq_one_letter_code
_entity_poly.pdbx_strand_id
1 'polypeptide(L)'
;RAVSNFNPQMNIKTRDLKELVEALERKEEQRANWFQMAQKLGEDLDSAEKRIAELESRAVKLPPELYTIGDLIRTQDNRITDQPMFVVFQKREIIGSDEHSPSRICWVWDGEEVSELRARRLEALYQDGRDTRGYDRYAMQEVDEFVTACFTEHGCKDYLRQNGHNLRLPYIYACGSFRNNEYQLVRNWLAGIKVEAE
;
A
#
# COMPACT_ATOMS: atom_id res chain seq x y z
N ARG A 1 -16.56 98.15 6.60
CA ARG A 1 -16.79 96.68 6.59
C ARG A 1 -15.65 96.09 5.77
N ALA A 2 -14.77 95.20 6.23
CA ALA A 2 -14.86 94.21 7.29
C ALA A 2 -13.66 94.28 8.25
N VAL A 3 -13.92 94.02 9.54
CA VAL A 3 -12.91 93.89 10.59
C VAL A 3 -12.41 92.45 10.54
N SER A 4 -11.12 92.25 10.26
CA SER A 4 -10.48 90.94 10.30
C SER A 4 -10.36 90.48 11.75
N ASN A 5 -11.20 89.53 12.16
CA ASN A 5 -11.08 88.82 13.44
C ASN A 5 -9.88 87.85 13.39
N PHE A 6 -8.67 88.38 13.33
CA PHE A 6 -7.46 87.57 13.52
C PHE A 6 -7.20 87.47 15.03
N ASN A 7 -7.53 86.32 15.61
CA ASN A 7 -7.28 86.01 17.01
C ASN A 7 -5.78 85.68 17.19
N PRO A 8 -4.94 86.51 17.85
CA PRO A 8 -3.49 86.36 17.80
C PRO A 8 -2.91 85.46 18.91
N GLN A 9 -3.71 84.71 19.66
CA GLN A 9 -3.20 83.86 20.73
C GLN A 9 -3.49 82.37 20.48
N MET A 10 -2.71 81.77 19.60
CA MET A 10 -2.27 80.39 19.81
C MET A 10 -0.91 80.43 20.52
N ASN A 11 -0.92 80.63 21.84
CA ASN A 11 0.30 80.58 22.63
C ASN A 11 0.52 79.12 23.09
N ILE A 12 1.05 78.28 22.19
CA ILE A 12 1.51 76.93 22.56
C ILE A 12 2.70 77.14 23.51
N LYS A 13 2.61 76.63 24.74
CA LYS A 13 3.71 76.80 25.69
C LYS A 13 4.91 76.02 25.18
N THR A 14 6.11 76.55 25.39
CA THR A 14 7.37 75.91 24.98
C THR A 14 7.52 74.46 25.50
N ARG A 15 6.83 74.14 26.60
CA ARG A 15 6.71 72.80 27.18
C ARG A 15 5.90 71.85 26.28
N ASP A 16 4.74 72.29 25.79
CA ASP A 16 3.87 71.50 24.90
C ASP A 16 4.56 71.20 23.56
N LEU A 17 5.37 72.15 23.08
CA LEU A 17 6.20 72.01 21.88
C LEU A 17 7.28 70.92 22.05
N LYS A 18 7.92 70.83 23.23
CA LYS A 18 8.89 69.76 23.53
C LYS A 18 8.22 68.40 23.59
N GLU A 19 7.06 68.30 24.23
CA GLU A 19 6.31 67.04 24.35
C GLU A 19 5.86 66.51 22.97
N LEU A 20 5.47 67.41 22.05
CA LEU A 20 5.14 67.05 20.66
C LEU A 20 6.36 66.58 19.85
N VAL A 21 7.53 67.20 20.03
CA VAL A 21 8.77 66.76 19.37
C VAL A 21 9.18 65.36 19.85
N GLU A 22 9.17 65.12 21.16
CA GLU A 22 9.46 63.78 21.70
C GLU A 22 8.44 62.73 21.23
N ALA A 23 7.17 63.10 21.12
CA ALA A 23 6.14 62.21 20.59
C ALA A 23 6.36 61.89 19.10
N LEU A 24 6.86 62.86 18.32
CA LEU A 24 7.19 62.67 16.91
C LEU A 24 8.40 61.73 16.76
N GLU A 25 9.47 61.95 17.54
CA GLU A 25 10.66 61.08 17.55
C GLU A 25 10.30 59.63 17.91
N ARG A 26 9.47 59.42 18.94
CA ARG A 26 8.97 58.07 19.29
C ARG A 26 8.17 57.43 18.16
N LYS A 27 7.41 58.23 17.39
CA LYS A 27 6.64 57.74 16.24
C LYS A 27 7.54 57.40 15.05
N GLU A 28 8.61 58.16 14.83
CA GLU A 28 9.62 57.84 13.82
C GLU A 28 10.38 56.57 14.16
N GLU A 29 10.79 56.39 15.41
CA GLU A 29 11.43 55.16 15.89
C GLU A 29 10.50 53.94 15.78
N GLN A 30 9.20 54.11 16.12
CA GLN A 30 8.19 53.07 15.90
C GLN A 30 8.07 52.69 14.42
N ARG A 31 8.10 53.66 13.50
CA ARG A 31 8.08 53.37 12.06
C ARG A 31 9.33 52.64 11.62
N ALA A 32 10.52 53.05 12.06
CA ALA A 32 11.78 52.38 11.72
C ALA A 32 11.79 50.92 12.19
N ASN A 33 11.35 50.67 13.42
CA ASN A 33 11.20 49.32 13.96
C ASN A 33 10.18 48.49 13.16
N TRP A 34 9.05 49.09 12.77
CA TRP A 34 8.06 48.43 11.92
C TRP A 34 8.61 48.09 10.53
N PHE A 35 9.38 49.00 9.92
CA PHE A 35 10.02 48.77 8.64
C PHE A 35 11.05 47.63 8.69
N GLN A 36 11.89 47.58 9.72
CA GLN A 36 12.83 46.48 9.90
C GLN A 36 12.13 45.14 10.13
N MET A 37 11.06 45.14 10.93
CA MET A 37 10.25 43.94 11.14
C MET A 37 9.62 43.46 9.81
N ALA A 38 9.10 44.38 8.99
CA ALA A 38 8.53 44.03 7.69
C ALA A 38 9.58 43.45 6.72
N GLN A 39 10.79 44.03 6.68
CA GLN A 39 11.89 43.49 5.89
C GLN A 39 12.26 42.08 6.33
N LYS A 40 12.45 41.88 7.64
CA LYS A 40 12.79 40.57 8.19
C LYS A 40 11.71 39.52 7.90
N LEU A 41 10.44 39.87 8.07
CA LEU A 41 9.33 38.97 7.74
C LEU A 41 9.30 38.61 6.25
N GLY A 42 9.66 39.55 5.36
CA GLY A 42 9.81 39.27 3.94
C GLY A 42 10.93 38.27 3.64
N GLU A 43 12.11 38.46 4.23
CA GLU A 43 13.23 37.52 4.09
C GLU A 43 12.91 36.12 4.64
N ASP A 44 12.25 36.06 5.80
CA ASP A 44 11.81 34.80 6.42
C ASP A 44 10.78 34.07 5.53
N LEU A 45 9.87 34.82 4.88
CA LEU A 45 8.89 34.27 3.94
C LEU A 45 9.57 33.69 2.70
N ASP A 46 10.48 34.45 2.07
CA ASP A 46 11.25 33.98 0.90
C ASP A 46 12.04 32.70 1.22
N SER A 47 12.58 32.62 2.45
CA SER A 47 13.30 31.44 2.93
C SER A 47 12.37 30.24 3.13
N ALA A 48 11.20 30.46 3.72
CA ALA A 48 10.19 29.43 3.91
C ALA A 48 9.66 28.89 2.57
N GLU A 49 9.38 29.76 1.60
CA GLU A 49 8.94 29.38 0.26
C GLU A 49 9.99 28.53 -0.46
N LYS A 50 11.27 28.92 -0.41
CA LYS A 50 12.38 28.12 -0.95
C LYS A 50 12.46 26.75 -0.28
N ARG A 51 12.27 26.68 1.04
CA ARG A 51 12.30 25.42 1.78
C ARG A 51 11.13 24.50 1.41
N ILE A 52 9.94 25.05 1.23
CA ILE A 52 8.77 24.30 0.75
C ILE A 52 9.03 23.74 -0.63
N ALA A 53 9.51 24.55 -1.58
CA ALA A 53 9.83 24.10 -2.93
C ALA A 53 10.89 22.98 -2.94
N GLU A 54 11.91 23.07 -2.09
CA GLU A 54 12.91 22.01 -1.93
C GLU A 54 12.25 20.71 -1.39
N LEU A 55 11.41 20.82 -0.36
CA LEU A 55 10.72 19.66 0.22
C LEU A 55 9.76 19.01 -0.78
N GLU A 56 8.98 19.80 -1.50
CA GLU A 56 8.07 19.33 -2.55
C GLU A 56 8.82 18.65 -3.69
N SER A 57 9.98 19.17 -4.09
CA SER A 57 10.82 18.54 -5.13
C SER A 57 11.37 17.17 -4.71
N ARG A 58 11.49 16.92 -3.41
CA ARG A 58 11.99 15.66 -2.83
C ARG A 58 10.85 14.73 -2.40
N ALA A 59 9.62 15.21 -2.34
CA ALA A 59 8.47 14.42 -1.94
C ALA A 59 8.09 13.42 -3.06
N VAL A 60 7.94 12.16 -2.69
CA VAL A 60 7.44 11.13 -3.61
C VAL A 60 5.92 11.20 -3.62
N LYS A 61 5.33 11.55 -4.77
CA LYS A 61 3.89 11.42 -4.98
C LYS A 61 3.54 9.95 -5.12
N LEU A 62 2.70 9.44 -4.23
CA LEU A 62 2.27 8.04 -4.28
C LEU A 62 1.21 7.87 -5.39
N PRO A 63 1.29 6.81 -6.20
CA PRO A 63 0.25 6.50 -7.17
C PRO A 63 -1.10 6.21 -6.48
N PRO A 64 -2.25 6.62 -7.06
CA PRO A 64 -3.59 6.38 -6.52
C PRO A 64 -3.85 4.91 -6.15
N GLU A 65 -3.27 3.98 -6.90
CA GLU A 65 -3.41 2.54 -6.73
C GLU A 65 -2.91 2.07 -5.35
N LEU A 66 -1.89 2.73 -4.77
CA LEU A 66 -1.41 2.38 -3.42
C LEU A 66 -2.42 2.73 -2.34
N TYR A 67 -3.20 3.81 -2.53
CA TYR A 67 -4.29 4.17 -1.62
C TYR A 67 -5.39 3.10 -1.69
N THR A 68 -5.76 2.68 -2.90
CA THR A 68 -6.72 1.58 -3.10
C THR A 68 -6.26 0.28 -2.44
N ILE A 69 -4.98 -0.08 -2.57
CA ILE A 69 -4.41 -1.24 -1.88
C ILE A 69 -4.53 -1.07 -0.36
N GLY A 70 -4.21 0.09 0.18
CA GLY A 70 -4.38 0.40 1.60
C GLY A 70 -5.83 0.24 2.07
N ASP A 71 -6.80 0.76 1.32
CA ASP A 71 -8.23 0.61 1.60
C ASP A 71 -8.67 -0.86 1.62
N LEU A 72 -8.24 -1.63 0.62
CA LEU A 72 -8.53 -3.07 0.55
C LEU A 72 -7.90 -3.82 1.73
N ILE A 73 -6.68 -3.48 2.13
CA ILE A 73 -6.04 -4.09 3.31
C ILE A 73 -6.86 -3.86 4.57
N ARG A 74 -7.43 -2.67 4.75
CA ARG A 74 -8.23 -2.29 5.92
C ARG A 74 -9.63 -2.89 5.94
N THR A 75 -10.22 -3.13 4.78
CA THR A 75 -11.66 -3.43 4.66
C THR A 75 -11.99 -4.87 4.23
N GLN A 76 -11.05 -5.59 3.62
CA GLN A 76 -11.29 -6.97 3.19
C GLN A 76 -11.45 -7.94 4.37
N ASP A 77 -12.09 -9.08 4.11
CA ASP A 77 -12.11 -10.20 5.06
C ASP A 77 -10.73 -10.89 5.07
N ASN A 78 -10.08 -10.88 6.24
CA ASN A 78 -8.78 -11.51 6.42
C ASN A 78 -8.86 -13.02 6.74
N ARG A 79 -10.05 -13.64 6.68
CA ARG A 79 -10.29 -15.08 6.90
C ARG A 79 -9.72 -15.57 8.23
N ILE A 80 -10.02 -14.83 9.31
CA ILE A 80 -9.59 -15.12 10.70
C ILE A 80 -8.07 -15.00 10.89
N THR A 81 -7.32 -14.52 9.89
CA THR A 81 -5.87 -14.30 9.96
C THR A 81 -5.61 -12.81 10.25
N ASP A 82 -4.76 -12.48 11.21
CA ASP A 82 -4.47 -11.07 11.56
C ASP A 82 -3.78 -10.32 10.40
N GLN A 83 -2.73 -10.93 9.84
CA GLN A 83 -1.93 -10.37 8.75
C GLN A 83 -1.81 -11.37 7.60
N PRO A 84 -2.84 -11.50 6.75
CA PRO A 84 -2.85 -12.47 5.67
C PRO A 84 -1.88 -12.09 4.56
N MET A 85 -1.16 -13.09 4.09
CA MET A 85 -0.56 -13.15 2.76
C MET A 85 -1.53 -13.93 1.88
N PHE A 86 -2.22 -13.22 0.98
CA PHE A 86 -3.13 -13.89 0.06
C PHE A 86 -2.31 -14.54 -1.04
N VAL A 87 -2.53 -15.84 -1.22
CA VAL A 87 -1.75 -16.68 -2.12
C VAL A 87 -2.69 -17.33 -3.11
N VAL A 88 -2.30 -17.30 -4.38
CA VAL A 88 -2.87 -18.16 -5.40
C VAL A 88 -2.08 -19.46 -5.42
N PHE A 89 -2.77 -20.55 -5.15
CA PHE A 89 -2.28 -21.91 -5.40
C PHE A 89 -2.94 -22.48 -6.64
N GLN A 90 -2.28 -23.45 -7.27
CA GLN A 90 -2.88 -24.33 -8.26
C GLN A 90 -2.69 -25.78 -7.84
N LYS A 91 -3.56 -26.68 -8.31
CA LYS A 91 -3.43 -28.11 -8.05
C LYS A 91 -2.45 -28.72 -9.04
N ARG A 92 -1.49 -29.46 -8.52
CA ARG A 92 -0.54 -30.23 -9.31
C ARG A 92 -0.55 -31.69 -8.85
N GLU A 93 -0.42 -32.61 -9.79
CA GLU A 93 -0.21 -34.01 -9.48
C GLU A 93 1.28 -34.33 -9.52
N ILE A 94 1.75 -35.01 -8.48
CA ILE A 94 3.10 -35.57 -8.39
C ILE A 94 3.01 -37.07 -8.11
N ILE A 95 4.06 -37.80 -8.46
CA ILE A 95 4.18 -39.21 -8.04
C ILE A 95 4.48 -39.21 -6.54
N GLY A 96 3.59 -39.81 -5.77
CA GLY A 96 3.69 -40.00 -4.33
C GLY A 96 4.02 -41.44 -3.96
N SER A 97 3.79 -41.77 -2.69
CA SER A 97 3.92 -43.12 -2.17
C SER A 97 2.54 -43.78 -2.02
N ASP A 98 2.46 -45.06 -2.37
CA ASP A 98 1.25 -45.88 -2.21
C ASP A 98 0.87 -46.05 -0.72
N GLU A 99 1.84 -45.92 0.19
CA GLU A 99 1.64 -46.06 1.63
C GLU A 99 0.97 -44.83 2.27
N HIS A 100 0.95 -43.69 1.58
CA HIS A 100 0.52 -42.40 2.15
C HIS A 100 -0.88 -41.98 1.71
N SER A 101 -1.75 -42.94 1.40
CA SER A 101 -3.13 -42.70 0.93
C SER A 101 -3.16 -41.74 -0.28
N PRO A 102 -2.74 -42.22 -1.46
CA PRO A 102 -2.66 -41.39 -2.64
C PRO A 102 -4.03 -40.82 -3.03
N SER A 103 -4.01 -39.64 -3.67
CA SER A 103 -5.22 -39.00 -4.18
C SER A 103 -5.90 -39.83 -5.27
N ARG A 104 -5.12 -40.49 -6.14
CA ARG A 104 -5.61 -41.49 -7.09
C ARG A 104 -4.48 -42.42 -7.55
N ILE A 105 -4.86 -43.53 -8.18
CA ILE A 105 -3.93 -44.41 -8.90
C ILE A 105 -3.97 -44.10 -10.39
N CYS A 106 -2.79 -43.96 -11.00
CA CYS A 106 -2.61 -43.81 -12.44
C CYS A 106 -1.92 -45.06 -13.00
N TRP A 107 -2.52 -45.63 -14.04
CA TRP A 107 -1.96 -46.76 -14.77
C TRP A 107 -1.47 -46.27 -16.13
N VAL A 108 -0.22 -46.61 -16.47
CA VAL A 108 0.46 -46.09 -17.66
C VAL A 108 0.94 -47.24 -18.53
N TRP A 109 0.88 -47.02 -19.85
CA TRP A 109 1.47 -47.91 -20.84
C TRP A 109 2.19 -47.06 -21.89
N ASP A 110 3.48 -47.31 -22.10
CA ASP A 110 4.30 -46.62 -23.09
C ASP A 110 4.27 -45.08 -22.92
N GLY A 111 4.33 -44.62 -21.67
CA GLY A 111 4.32 -43.19 -21.31
C GLY A 111 2.95 -42.51 -21.27
N GLU A 112 1.88 -43.19 -21.69
CA GLU A 112 0.53 -42.62 -21.74
C GLU A 112 -0.40 -43.23 -20.67
N GLU A 113 -1.22 -42.38 -20.04
CA GLU A 113 -2.24 -42.82 -19.08
C GLU A 113 -3.32 -43.63 -19.80
N VAL A 114 -3.65 -44.81 -19.27
CA VAL A 114 -4.66 -45.68 -19.86
C VAL A 114 -6.07 -45.20 -19.55
N SER A 115 -7.04 -45.62 -20.36
CA SER A 115 -8.45 -45.27 -20.11
C SER A 115 -8.94 -45.75 -18.73
N GLU A 116 -9.87 -45.01 -18.14
CA GLU A 116 -10.40 -45.29 -16.80
C GLU A 116 -10.91 -46.73 -16.63
N LEU A 117 -11.61 -47.26 -17.64
CA LEU A 117 -12.09 -48.66 -17.63
C LEU A 117 -10.92 -49.66 -17.57
N ARG A 118 -9.82 -49.38 -18.29
CA ARG A 118 -8.63 -50.23 -18.27
C ARG A 118 -7.89 -50.08 -16.94
N ALA A 119 -7.75 -48.86 -16.42
CA ALA A 119 -7.14 -48.59 -15.13
C ALA A 119 -7.88 -49.35 -14.00
N ARG A 120 -9.22 -49.30 -13.97
CA ARG A 120 -10.02 -50.06 -12.99
C ARG A 120 -9.81 -51.58 -13.08
N ARG A 121 -9.70 -52.10 -14.30
CA ARG A 121 -9.40 -53.54 -14.51
C ARG A 121 -8.00 -53.89 -14.01
N LEU A 122 -6.99 -53.09 -14.34
CA LEU A 122 -5.61 -53.30 -13.89
C LEU A 122 -5.49 -53.19 -12.37
N GLU A 123 -6.20 -52.24 -11.75
CA GLU A 123 -6.21 -52.13 -10.29
C GLU A 123 -6.82 -53.37 -9.65
N ALA A 124 -7.92 -53.91 -10.18
CA ALA A 124 -8.48 -55.17 -9.69
C ALA A 124 -7.49 -56.35 -9.83
N LEU A 125 -6.76 -56.44 -10.95
CA LEU A 125 -5.71 -57.44 -11.14
C LEU A 125 -4.59 -57.30 -10.08
N TYR A 126 -4.14 -56.08 -9.85
CA TYR A 126 -3.09 -55.77 -8.88
C TYR A 126 -3.51 -56.15 -7.46
N GLN A 127 -4.73 -55.77 -7.04
CA GLN A 127 -5.27 -56.09 -5.72
C GLN A 127 -5.44 -57.61 -5.52
N ASP A 128 -5.75 -58.35 -6.59
CA ASP A 128 -5.80 -59.81 -6.58
C ASP A 128 -4.41 -60.49 -6.65
N GLY A 129 -3.31 -59.72 -6.66
CA GLY A 129 -1.95 -60.23 -6.76
C GLY A 129 -1.60 -60.84 -8.13
N ARG A 130 -2.33 -60.45 -9.18
CA ARG A 130 -2.14 -60.97 -10.54
C ARG A 130 -1.21 -60.08 -11.35
N ASP A 131 -0.54 -60.70 -12.33
CA ASP A 131 0.32 -60.01 -13.29
C ASP A 131 -0.47 -58.97 -14.10
N THR A 132 0.06 -57.74 -14.11
CA THR A 132 -0.49 -56.57 -14.82
C THR A 132 0.14 -56.38 -16.19
N ARG A 133 0.97 -57.31 -16.67
CA ARG A 133 1.50 -57.40 -18.04
C ARG A 133 2.39 -56.24 -18.46
N GLY A 134 3.23 -55.75 -17.54
CA GLY A 134 4.21 -54.70 -17.82
C GLY A 134 3.65 -53.28 -17.86
N TYR A 135 2.45 -53.06 -17.33
CA TYR A 135 1.90 -51.71 -17.11
C TYR A 135 2.50 -51.11 -15.85
N ASP A 136 2.83 -49.82 -15.91
CA ASP A 136 3.33 -49.07 -14.76
C ASP A 136 2.16 -48.57 -13.91
N ARG A 137 2.31 -48.68 -12.58
CA ARG A 137 1.34 -48.21 -11.59
C ARG A 137 1.96 -47.09 -10.77
N TYR A 138 1.36 -45.92 -10.81
CA TYR A 138 1.80 -44.75 -10.04
C TYR A 138 0.73 -44.33 -9.04
N ALA A 139 1.14 -44.21 -7.77
CA ALA A 139 0.37 -43.56 -6.73
C ALA A 139 0.50 -42.04 -6.93
N MET A 140 -0.57 -41.38 -7.38
CA MET A 140 -0.56 -39.94 -7.67
C MET A 140 -1.06 -39.17 -6.46
N GLN A 141 -0.33 -38.13 -6.08
CA GLN A 141 -0.67 -37.21 -5.01
C GLN A 141 -1.01 -35.85 -5.60
N GLU A 142 -2.18 -35.32 -5.23
CA GLU A 142 -2.50 -33.92 -5.47
C GLU A 142 -1.83 -33.06 -4.40
N VAL A 143 -1.07 -32.06 -4.85
CA VAL A 143 -0.40 -31.08 -4.00
C VAL A 143 -0.76 -29.66 -4.45
N ASP A 144 -0.67 -28.74 -3.49
CA ASP A 144 -0.88 -27.32 -3.71
C ASP A 144 0.45 -26.70 -4.16
N GLU A 145 0.50 -26.22 -5.40
CA GLU A 145 1.65 -25.55 -5.98
C GLU A 145 1.48 -24.04 -5.89
N PHE A 146 2.44 -23.36 -5.27
CA PHE A 146 2.45 -21.90 -5.16
C PHE A 146 2.57 -21.25 -6.54
N VAL A 147 1.68 -20.29 -6.83
CA VAL A 147 1.72 -19.51 -8.07
C VAL A 147 2.19 -18.09 -7.82
N THR A 148 1.50 -17.36 -6.93
CA THR A 148 1.84 -15.97 -6.61
C THR A 148 1.24 -15.54 -5.27
N ALA A 149 1.78 -14.48 -4.68
CA ALA A 149 1.27 -13.85 -3.48
C ALA A 149 0.89 -12.38 -3.75
N CYS A 150 -0.17 -11.91 -3.09
CA CYS A 150 -0.64 -10.53 -3.16
C CYS A 150 -0.94 -9.99 -1.75
N PHE A 151 -0.88 -8.66 -1.60
CA PHE A 151 -1.24 -7.99 -0.35
C PHE A 151 -2.75 -8.08 -0.02
N THR A 152 -3.58 -8.31 -1.04
CA THR A 152 -5.05 -8.31 -0.95
C THR A 152 -5.65 -9.49 -1.71
N GLU A 153 -6.83 -9.95 -1.28
CA GLU A 153 -7.62 -10.94 -2.00
C GLU A 153 -8.01 -10.42 -3.40
N HIS A 154 -8.29 -9.12 -3.52
CA HIS A 154 -8.61 -8.48 -4.79
C HIS A 154 -7.45 -8.61 -5.80
N GLY A 155 -6.21 -8.41 -5.36
CA GLY A 155 -5.03 -8.61 -6.20
C GLY A 155 -4.93 -10.04 -6.73
N CYS A 156 -5.21 -11.04 -5.88
CA CYS A 156 -5.27 -12.44 -6.33
C CYS A 156 -6.40 -12.67 -7.34
N LYS A 157 -7.59 -12.08 -7.14
CA LYS A 157 -8.71 -12.17 -8.09
C LYS A 157 -8.37 -11.54 -9.43
N ASP A 158 -7.70 -10.40 -9.44
CA ASP A 158 -7.26 -9.73 -10.66
C ASP A 158 -6.23 -10.56 -11.42
N TYR A 159 -5.26 -11.13 -10.70
CA TYR A 159 -4.30 -12.07 -11.28
C TYR A 159 -5.01 -13.28 -11.92
N LEU A 160 -5.96 -13.91 -11.21
CA LEU A 160 -6.73 -15.04 -11.74
C LEU A 160 -7.60 -14.65 -12.94
N ARG A 161 -8.17 -13.44 -12.96
CA ARG A 161 -8.93 -12.95 -14.11
C ARG A 161 -8.05 -12.84 -15.35
N GLN A 162 -6.80 -12.43 -15.19
CA GLN A 162 -5.86 -12.23 -16.30
C GLN A 162 -5.17 -13.53 -16.73
N ASN A 163 -4.76 -14.37 -15.78
CA ASN A 163 -3.88 -15.52 -16.05
C ASN A 163 -4.48 -16.88 -15.64
N GLY A 164 -5.67 -16.92 -15.05
CA GLY A 164 -6.24 -18.15 -14.49
C GLY A 164 -6.49 -19.25 -15.52
N HIS A 165 -6.64 -18.91 -16.80
CA HIS A 165 -6.77 -19.88 -17.90
C HIS A 165 -5.51 -20.71 -18.14
N ASN A 166 -4.35 -20.25 -17.65
CA ASN A 166 -3.07 -20.98 -17.73
C ASN A 166 -2.81 -21.83 -16.49
N LEU A 167 -3.74 -21.87 -15.52
CA LEU A 167 -3.56 -22.55 -14.25
C LEU A 167 -4.50 -23.75 -14.11
N ARG A 168 -4.06 -24.79 -13.40
CA ARG A 168 -4.86 -26.00 -13.14
C ARG A 168 -5.58 -25.88 -11.80
N LEU A 169 -6.91 -25.80 -11.82
CA LEU A 169 -7.76 -25.71 -10.63
C LEU A 169 -7.25 -24.67 -9.60
N PRO A 170 -7.04 -23.41 -10.02
CA PRO A 170 -6.48 -22.41 -9.13
C PRO A 170 -7.47 -22.00 -8.03
N TYR A 171 -6.95 -21.65 -6.86
CA TYR A 171 -7.74 -21.13 -5.75
C TYR A 171 -6.93 -20.14 -4.90
N ILE A 172 -7.64 -19.28 -4.16
CA ILE A 172 -7.05 -18.27 -3.29
C ILE A 172 -7.09 -18.77 -1.85
N TYR A 173 -5.95 -18.74 -1.19
CA TYR A 173 -5.78 -19.07 0.21
C TYR A 173 -5.19 -17.89 0.99
N ALA A 174 -5.57 -17.73 2.26
CA ALA A 174 -5.00 -16.72 3.15
C ALA A 174 -3.96 -17.38 4.05
N CYS A 175 -2.69 -17.31 3.67
CA CYS A 175 -1.59 -17.75 4.52
C CYS A 175 -1.36 -16.74 5.65
N GLY A 176 -1.02 -17.23 6.85
CA GLY A 176 -0.51 -16.35 7.90
C GLY A 176 0.90 -15.85 7.56
N SER A 177 1.17 -14.55 7.75
CA SER A 177 2.52 -13.99 7.62
C SER A 177 3.37 -14.14 8.89
N PHE A 178 3.11 -15.18 9.71
CA PHE A 178 3.77 -15.38 10.99
C PHE A 178 5.30 -15.42 10.82
N ARG A 179 6.01 -14.61 11.63
CA ARG A 179 7.48 -14.42 11.59
C ARG A 179 8.03 -13.82 10.30
N ASN A 180 7.19 -13.28 9.42
CA ASN A 180 7.63 -12.51 8.26
C ASN A 180 7.50 -11.00 8.54
N ASN A 181 8.44 -10.45 9.32
CA ASN A 181 8.39 -9.06 9.74
C ASN A 181 8.45 -8.06 8.56
N GLU A 182 9.15 -8.41 7.48
CA GLU A 182 9.28 -7.56 6.29
C GLU A 182 7.92 -7.38 5.60
N TYR A 183 7.22 -8.48 5.33
CA TYR A 183 5.89 -8.43 4.74
C TYR A 183 4.90 -7.68 5.63
N GLN A 184 4.93 -7.95 6.94
CA GLN A 184 4.07 -7.27 7.91
C GLN A 184 4.32 -5.76 7.92
N LEU A 185 5.59 -5.33 7.91
CA LEU A 185 5.97 -3.92 7.88
C LEU A 185 5.41 -3.22 6.64
N VAL A 186 5.63 -3.79 5.45
CA VAL A 186 5.17 -3.20 4.18
C VAL A 186 3.65 -3.18 4.11
N ARG A 187 2.98 -4.28 4.49
CA ARG A 187 1.51 -4.35 4.49
C ARG A 187 0.89 -3.33 5.46
N ASN A 188 1.45 -3.19 6.65
CA ASN A 188 0.97 -2.23 7.64
C ASN A 188 1.25 -0.79 7.21
N TRP A 189 2.37 -0.53 6.54
CA TRP A 189 2.65 0.77 5.95
C TRP A 189 1.62 1.13 4.88
N LEU A 190 1.32 0.21 3.96
CA LEU A 190 0.27 0.38 2.94
C LEU A 190 -1.10 0.64 3.59
N ALA A 191 -1.44 -0.12 4.64
CA ALA A 191 -2.65 0.08 5.42
C ALA A 191 -2.68 1.41 6.19
N GLY A 192 -1.54 2.05 6.40
CA GLY A 192 -1.40 3.33 7.09
C GLY A 192 -1.50 4.54 6.16
N ILE A 193 -1.46 4.34 4.84
CA ILE A 193 -1.58 5.44 3.87
C ILE A 193 -2.99 6.04 4.01
N LYS A 194 -3.04 7.33 4.36
CA LYS A 194 -4.27 8.15 4.39
C LYS A 194 -4.38 8.89 3.06
N VAL A 195 -5.56 8.85 2.45
CA VAL A 195 -5.90 9.80 1.39
C VAL A 195 -5.91 11.18 2.04
N GLU A 196 -5.07 12.10 1.57
CA GLU A 196 -5.22 13.51 1.96
C GLU A 196 -6.59 13.95 1.44
N ALA A 197 -7.44 14.44 2.34
CA ALA A 197 -8.75 14.95 1.97
C ALA A 197 -8.54 16.10 0.98
N GLU A 198 -9.12 15.98 -0.22
CA GLU A 198 -9.24 17.07 -1.20
C GLU A 198 -9.99 18.28 -0.63
#